data_AF-A0A199UNR7-F1
#
_entry.id   AF-A0A199UNR7-F1
#
_cell.length_a   1.000
_cell.length_b   1.000
_cell.length_c   1.000
_cell.angle_alpha   90.00
_cell.angle_beta   90.00
_cell.angle_gamma   90.00
#
_symmetry.space_group_name_H-M   'P 1'
#
loop_
_entity.id
_entity.type
_entity.pdbx_description
1 polymer ?
#
loop_
_entity_poly.entity_id
_entity_poly.type
_entity_poly.pdbx_seq_one_letter_code
_entity_poly.pdbx_strand_id
1 'polypeptide(L)'
;ISSVRAEKLSELSAQYEGRLNKALAEPVEALLDAAGDDTWPAIRKLLQKETRAAVSGLSSALSAYELDQETVDKMLLKLENYAKSVVESKAKEEAGRVLIRMKDRFSTLFSRDADSMPRVWTGKEDIRSITKTARSASMKLLSVMAAVRLDDESDNIEKTISRALGDNTNANSGVTDRSIQSFDPLASSSWDEVPIERTLITPVQCKSLWRQFKAETEYTVTQAIAAQATFSNCSLLTPVF
;
A
#
# COMPACT_ATOMS: atom_id res chain seq x y z
N ILE A 1 -36.45 -32.30 6.56
CA ILE A 1 -35.62 -32.40 5.34
C ILE A 1 -35.11 -31.02 4.89
N SER A 2 -35.93 -29.96 4.88
CA SER A 2 -35.46 -28.61 4.51
C SER A 2 -34.39 -28.03 5.45
N SER A 3 -34.49 -28.24 6.78
CA SER A 3 -33.49 -27.76 7.76
C SER A 3 -32.09 -28.34 7.50
N VAL A 4 -32.00 -29.67 7.36
CA VAL A 4 -30.71 -30.36 7.11
C VAL A 4 -30.10 -29.98 5.77
N ARG A 5 -30.92 -29.77 4.73
CA ARG A 5 -30.45 -29.30 3.42
C ARG A 5 -29.91 -27.87 3.51
N ALA A 6 -30.61 -26.98 4.22
CA ALA A 6 -30.16 -25.60 4.43
C ALA A 6 -28.84 -25.53 5.22
N GLU A 7 -28.69 -26.33 6.27
CA GLU A 7 -27.46 -26.44 7.06
C GLU A 7 -26.26 -26.88 6.19
N LYS A 8 -26.43 -27.94 5.39
CA LYS A 8 -25.37 -28.42 4.47
C LYS A 8 -24.97 -27.38 3.42
N LEU A 9 -25.93 -26.62 2.89
CA LEU A 9 -25.65 -25.55 1.94
C LEU A 9 -24.90 -24.38 2.59
N SER A 10 -25.25 -24.04 3.83
CA SER A 10 -24.53 -23.04 4.61
C SER A 10 -23.10 -23.48 4.91
N GLU A 11 -22.89 -24.75 5.30
CA GLU A 11 -21.58 -25.32 5.53
C GLU A 11 -20.72 -25.33 4.26
N LEU A 12 -21.31 -25.73 3.13
CA LEU A 12 -20.66 -25.71 1.83
C LEU A 12 -20.24 -24.28 1.44
N SER A 13 -21.14 -23.31 1.62
CA SER A 13 -20.84 -21.89 1.35
C SER A 13 -19.69 -21.39 2.21
N ALA A 14 -19.73 -21.67 3.52
CA ALA A 14 -18.68 -21.31 4.46
C ALA A 14 -17.33 -21.97 4.12
N GLN A 15 -17.34 -23.20 3.60
CA GLN A 15 -16.13 -23.88 3.15
C GLN A 15 -15.48 -23.15 1.96
N TYR A 16 -16.28 -22.74 0.97
CA TYR A 16 -15.76 -21.99 -0.19
C TYR A 16 -15.32 -20.57 0.20
N GLU A 17 -16.07 -19.87 1.04
CA GLU A 17 -15.67 -18.59 1.64
C GLU A 17 -14.31 -18.73 2.36
N GLY A 18 -14.16 -19.74 3.22
CA GLY A 18 -12.91 -19.99 3.94
C GLY A 18 -11.71 -20.31 3.04
N ARG A 19 -11.93 -21.06 1.95
CA ARG A 19 -10.87 -21.32 0.94
C ARG A 19 -10.47 -20.04 0.21
N LEU A 20 -11.46 -19.24 -0.18
CA LEU A 20 -11.25 -17.99 -0.90
C LEU A 20 -10.52 -16.97 -0.03
N ASN A 21 -10.87 -16.87 1.25
CA ASN A 21 -10.16 -16.03 2.21
C ASN A 21 -8.68 -16.41 2.31
N LYS A 22 -8.36 -17.72 2.42
CA LYS A 22 -6.96 -18.19 2.46
C LYS A 22 -6.21 -17.88 1.16
N ALA A 23 -6.85 -18.06 0.01
CA ALA A 23 -6.24 -17.82 -1.29
C ALA A 23 -6.01 -16.33 -1.61
N LEU A 24 -6.79 -15.43 -1.00
CA LEU A 24 -6.72 -14.00 -1.25
C LEU A 24 -5.98 -13.21 -0.17
N ALA A 25 -6.18 -13.50 1.11
CA ALA A 25 -5.75 -12.62 2.20
C ALA A 25 -4.21 -12.43 2.26
N GLU A 26 -3.45 -13.53 2.28
CA GLU A 26 -1.98 -13.46 2.36
C GLU A 26 -1.35 -12.91 1.07
N PRO A 27 -1.76 -13.33 -0.14
CA PRO A 27 -1.17 -12.76 -1.35
C PRO A 27 -1.52 -11.29 -1.57
N VAL A 28 -2.73 -10.84 -1.18
CA VAL A 28 -3.10 -9.42 -1.23
C VAL A 28 -2.24 -8.60 -0.28
N GLU A 29 -2.01 -9.10 0.94
CA GLU A 29 -1.11 -8.47 1.91
C GLU A 29 0.31 -8.31 1.33
N ALA A 30 0.86 -9.37 0.73
CA ALA A 30 2.19 -9.32 0.12
C ALA A 30 2.28 -8.33 -1.05
N LEU A 31 1.25 -8.26 -1.90
CA LEU A 31 1.20 -7.32 -3.03
C LEU A 31 1.09 -5.86 -2.57
N LEU A 32 0.31 -5.61 -1.51
CA LEU A 32 0.16 -4.28 -0.91
C LEU A 32 1.44 -3.84 -0.21
N ASP A 33 2.15 -4.76 0.46
CA ASP A 33 3.45 -4.46 1.05
C ASP A 33 4.47 -4.05 -0.02
N ALA A 34 4.58 -4.83 -1.10
CA ALA A 34 5.53 -4.56 -2.19
C ALA A 34 5.37 -3.16 -2.83
N ALA A 35 4.12 -2.69 -2.94
CA ALA A 35 3.76 -1.35 -3.43
C ALA A 35 4.39 -0.95 -4.78
N GLY A 36 4.33 -1.87 -5.74
CA GLY A 36 4.73 -1.61 -7.12
C GLY A 36 3.63 -0.90 -7.94
N ASP A 37 3.99 -0.50 -9.16
CA ASP A 37 3.04 0.05 -10.14
C ASP A 37 1.96 -0.98 -10.53
N ASP A 38 2.28 -2.27 -10.41
CA ASP A 38 1.43 -3.39 -10.76
C ASP A 38 0.65 -3.98 -9.56
N THR A 39 0.78 -3.42 -8.35
CA THR A 39 0.11 -3.96 -7.15
C THR A 39 -1.39 -4.18 -7.36
N TRP A 40 -2.13 -3.14 -7.76
CA TRP A 40 -3.58 -3.25 -7.96
C TRP A 40 -3.96 -4.09 -9.20
N PRO A 41 -3.29 -3.96 -10.36
CA PRO A 41 -3.46 -4.90 -11.48
C PRO A 41 -3.25 -6.37 -11.09
N ALA A 42 -2.22 -6.67 -10.28
CA ALA A 42 -1.94 -8.02 -9.80
C ALA A 42 -3.03 -8.51 -8.84
N ILE A 43 -3.51 -7.67 -7.93
CA ILE A 43 -4.65 -7.96 -7.05
C ILE A 43 -5.91 -8.25 -7.86
N ARG A 44 -6.22 -7.46 -8.90
CA ARG A 44 -7.38 -7.71 -9.79
C ARG A 44 -7.28 -9.07 -10.47
N LYS A 45 -6.10 -9.40 -11.02
CA LYS A 45 -5.86 -10.68 -11.67
C LYS A 45 -6.01 -11.86 -10.69
N LEU A 46 -5.47 -11.72 -9.49
CA LEU A 46 -5.60 -12.71 -8.42
C LEU A 46 -7.08 -12.89 -8.03
N LEU A 47 -7.77 -11.80 -7.71
CA LEU A 47 -9.19 -11.80 -7.35
C LEU A 47 -10.03 -12.50 -8.43
N GLN A 48 -9.84 -12.15 -9.70
CA GLN A 48 -10.57 -12.76 -10.82
C GLN A 48 -10.29 -14.27 -10.91
N LYS A 49 -9.03 -14.68 -10.81
CA LYS A 49 -8.62 -16.08 -10.93
C LYS A 49 -9.22 -16.94 -9.81
N GLU A 50 -9.03 -16.53 -8.57
CA GLU A 50 -9.45 -17.31 -7.40
C GLU A 50 -10.98 -17.30 -7.24
N THR A 51 -11.64 -16.18 -7.53
CA THR A 51 -13.11 -16.09 -7.52
C THR A 51 -13.72 -17.01 -8.56
N ARG A 52 -13.20 -17.00 -9.81
CA ARG A 52 -13.70 -17.88 -10.87
C ARG A 52 -13.55 -19.36 -10.51
N ALA A 53 -12.41 -19.74 -9.93
CA ALA A 53 -12.18 -21.10 -9.47
C ALA A 53 -13.16 -21.50 -8.35
N ALA A 54 -13.38 -20.62 -7.37
CA ALA A 54 -14.30 -20.87 -6.26
C ALA A 54 -15.77 -20.94 -6.72
N VAL A 55 -16.21 -20.03 -7.60
CA VAL A 55 -17.56 -20.01 -8.20
C VAL A 55 -17.81 -21.27 -9.02
N SER A 56 -16.87 -21.69 -9.87
CA SER A 56 -16.98 -22.92 -10.65
C SER A 56 -17.07 -24.16 -9.76
N GLY A 57 -16.25 -24.21 -8.70
CA GLY A 57 -16.29 -25.30 -7.71
C GLY A 57 -17.61 -25.35 -6.95
N LEU A 58 -18.09 -24.19 -6.47
CA LEU A 58 -19.36 -24.11 -5.74
C LEU A 58 -20.53 -24.50 -6.65
N SER A 59 -20.60 -23.97 -7.87
CA SER A 59 -21.63 -24.34 -8.86
C SER A 59 -21.68 -25.85 -9.11
N SER A 60 -20.51 -26.47 -9.29
CA SER A 60 -20.41 -27.93 -9.48
C SER A 60 -20.85 -28.72 -8.23
N ALA A 61 -20.61 -28.20 -7.03
CA ALA A 61 -21.05 -28.84 -5.79
C ALA A 61 -22.56 -28.68 -5.54
N LEU A 62 -23.14 -27.56 -5.98
CA LEU A 62 -24.58 -27.27 -5.85
C LEU A 62 -25.45 -28.10 -6.79
N SER A 63 -24.91 -28.60 -7.91
CA SER A 63 -25.68 -29.42 -8.87
C SER A 63 -26.24 -30.70 -8.25
N ALA A 64 -25.60 -31.23 -7.20
CA ALA A 64 -26.06 -32.41 -6.47
C ALA A 64 -27.29 -32.15 -5.57
N TYR A 65 -27.67 -30.89 -5.38
CA TYR A 65 -28.71 -30.51 -4.43
C TYR A 65 -30.06 -30.23 -5.09
N GLU A 66 -30.21 -30.25 -6.42
CA GLU A 66 -31.47 -29.96 -7.13
C GLU A 66 -32.11 -28.63 -6.65
N LEU A 67 -31.33 -27.55 -6.67
CA LEU A 67 -31.80 -26.20 -6.34
C LEU A 67 -32.39 -25.51 -7.57
N ASP A 68 -33.30 -24.57 -7.35
CA ASP A 68 -33.72 -23.65 -8.40
C ASP A 68 -32.56 -22.73 -8.79
N GLN A 69 -32.61 -22.24 -10.03
CA GLN A 69 -31.53 -21.43 -10.60
C GLN A 69 -31.34 -20.11 -9.84
N GLU A 70 -32.41 -19.49 -9.35
CA GLU A 70 -32.34 -18.22 -8.61
C GLU A 70 -31.57 -18.37 -7.30
N THR A 71 -31.81 -19.45 -6.55
CA THR A 71 -31.07 -19.77 -5.32
C THR A 71 -29.59 -20.03 -5.62
N VAL A 72 -29.27 -20.76 -6.70
CA VAL A 72 -27.88 -21.00 -7.11
C VAL A 72 -27.19 -19.68 -7.44
N ASP A 73 -27.79 -18.85 -8.30
CA ASP A 73 -27.23 -17.57 -8.73
C ASP A 73 -26.98 -16.64 -7.53
N LYS A 74 -27.92 -16.60 -6.58
CA LYS A 74 -27.77 -15.82 -5.33
C LYS A 74 -26.60 -16.29 -4.48
N MET A 75 -26.37 -17.61 -4.38
CA MET A 75 -25.22 -18.16 -3.64
C MET A 75 -23.89 -17.85 -4.34
N LEU A 76 -23.84 -17.94 -5.67
CA LEU A 76 -22.63 -17.59 -6.44
C LEU A 76 -22.32 -16.10 -6.33
N LEU A 77 -23.31 -15.22 -6.48
CA LEU A 77 -23.14 -13.77 -6.28
C LEU A 77 -22.68 -13.42 -4.86
N LYS A 78 -23.18 -14.12 -3.83
CA LYS A 78 -22.71 -13.94 -2.45
C LYS A 78 -21.22 -14.28 -2.34
N LEU A 79 -20.77 -15.36 -2.98
CA LEU A 79 -19.36 -15.76 -2.96
C LEU A 79 -18.46 -14.75 -3.71
N GLU A 80 -18.92 -14.21 -4.85
CA GLU A 80 -18.20 -13.15 -5.57
C GLU A 80 -18.07 -11.87 -4.75
N ASN A 81 -19.15 -11.45 -4.08
CA ASN A 81 -19.13 -10.30 -3.19
C ASN A 81 -18.25 -10.53 -1.97
N TYR A 82 -18.26 -11.75 -1.41
CA TYR A 82 -17.36 -12.14 -0.34
C TYR A 82 -15.88 -11.99 -0.76
N ALA A 83 -15.53 -12.44 -1.97
CA ALA A 83 -14.18 -12.29 -2.52
C ALA A 83 -13.70 -10.83 -2.54
N LYS A 84 -14.55 -9.93 -3.03
CA LYS A 84 -14.27 -8.48 -3.03
C LYS A 84 -14.09 -7.95 -1.62
N SER A 85 -14.98 -8.33 -0.70
CA SER A 85 -14.92 -7.90 0.70
C SER A 85 -13.64 -8.35 1.42
N VAL A 86 -13.09 -9.52 1.08
CA VAL A 86 -11.79 -9.98 1.62
C VAL A 86 -10.67 -9.03 1.21
N VAL A 87 -10.62 -8.64 -0.07
CA VAL A 87 -9.60 -7.72 -0.58
C VAL A 87 -9.75 -6.33 0.03
N GLU A 88 -10.97 -5.80 0.09
CA GLU A 88 -11.27 -4.50 0.70
C GLU A 88 -10.93 -4.48 2.19
N SER A 89 -11.31 -5.52 2.93
CA SER A 89 -11.00 -5.66 4.36
C SER A 89 -9.49 -5.72 4.58
N LYS A 90 -8.77 -6.48 3.75
CA LYS A 90 -7.32 -6.56 3.84
C LYS A 90 -6.70 -5.20 3.51
N ALA A 91 -7.09 -4.54 2.43
CA ALA A 91 -6.59 -3.22 2.08
C ALA A 91 -6.80 -2.18 3.19
N LYS A 92 -7.95 -2.23 3.89
CA LYS A 92 -8.23 -1.37 5.04
C LYS A 92 -7.33 -1.67 6.25
N GLU A 93 -7.11 -2.95 6.56
CA GLU A 93 -6.15 -3.37 7.59
C GLU A 93 -4.73 -2.86 7.25
N GLU A 94 -4.34 -2.99 5.99
CA GLU A 94 -3.03 -2.58 5.49
C GLU A 94 -2.82 -1.07 5.53
N ALA A 95 -3.82 -0.30 5.13
CA ALA A 95 -3.82 1.15 5.21
C ALA A 95 -3.72 1.64 6.67
N GLY A 96 -4.32 0.92 7.63
CA GLY A 96 -4.18 1.21 9.07
C GLY A 96 -2.75 1.09 9.60
N ARG A 97 -1.91 0.30 8.92
CA ARG A 97 -0.50 0.05 9.27
C ARG A 97 0.50 0.81 8.38
N VAL A 98 0.01 1.70 7.51
CA VAL A 98 0.81 2.37 6.47
C VAL A 98 2.04 3.09 7.01
N LEU A 99 1.94 3.79 8.15
CA LEU A 99 3.06 4.55 8.70
C LEU A 99 4.24 3.65 9.08
N ILE A 100 3.96 2.53 9.74
CA ILE A 100 4.99 1.56 10.14
C ILE A 100 5.66 0.99 8.89
N ARG A 101 4.87 0.59 7.89
CA ARG A 101 5.41 0.08 6.62
C ARG A 101 6.23 1.11 5.84
N MET A 102 5.81 2.37 5.84
CA MET A 102 6.58 3.46 5.24
C MET A 102 7.95 3.57 5.88
N LYS A 103 8.02 3.44 7.22
CA LYS A 103 9.29 3.46 7.98
C LYS A 103 10.14 2.22 7.72
N ASP A 104 9.54 1.04 7.62
CA ASP A 104 10.26 -0.20 7.33
C ASP A 104 10.86 -0.18 5.92
N ARG A 105 10.08 0.29 4.93
CA ARG A 105 10.54 0.51 3.54
C ARG A 105 11.67 1.52 3.50
N PHE A 106 11.53 2.65 4.21
CA PHE A 106 12.58 3.66 4.31
C PHE A 106 13.85 3.09 4.94
N SER A 107 13.73 2.43 6.08
CA SER A 107 14.87 1.89 6.83
C SER A 107 15.62 0.84 6.02
N THR A 108 14.89 -0.03 5.31
CA THR A 108 15.49 -1.04 4.44
C THR A 108 16.31 -0.40 3.31
N LEU A 109 15.76 0.59 2.61
CA LEU A 109 16.44 1.24 1.49
C LEU A 109 17.55 2.21 1.93
N PHE A 110 17.39 2.83 3.10
CA PHE A 110 18.34 3.81 3.61
C PHE A 110 19.55 3.16 4.29
N SER A 111 19.31 2.12 5.10
CA SER A 111 20.34 1.50 5.93
C SER A 111 21.03 0.31 5.31
N ARG A 112 20.58 -0.19 4.15
CA ARG A 112 21.20 -1.35 3.48
C ARG A 112 21.86 -0.96 2.16
N ASP A 113 22.89 -1.70 1.79
CA ASP A 113 23.51 -1.64 0.47
C ASP A 113 22.85 -2.60 -0.54
N ALA A 114 23.44 -2.71 -1.73
CA ALA A 114 22.94 -3.57 -2.80
C ALA A 114 22.98 -5.06 -2.43
N ASP A 115 23.88 -5.45 -1.52
CA ASP A 115 24.04 -6.82 -1.03
C ASP A 115 23.17 -7.10 0.20
N SER A 116 22.24 -6.18 0.53
CA SER A 116 21.38 -6.22 1.72
C SER A 116 22.12 -6.14 3.06
N MET A 117 23.40 -5.77 3.04
CA MET A 117 24.24 -5.60 4.23
C MET A 117 24.04 -4.21 4.83
N PRO A 118 24.20 -4.05 6.16
CA PRO A 118 24.15 -2.74 6.80
C PRO A 118 25.18 -1.79 6.19
N ARG A 119 24.71 -0.64 5.70
CA ARG A 119 25.52 0.38 5.06
C ARG A 119 26.43 1.05 6.07
N VAL A 120 27.70 1.19 5.70
CA VAL A 120 28.69 1.98 6.44
C VAL A 120 28.82 3.33 5.74
N TRP A 121 28.78 4.43 6.49
CA TRP A 121 28.87 5.78 5.93
C TRP A 121 30.34 6.19 5.77
N THR A 122 30.95 5.75 4.67
CA THR A 122 32.40 5.89 4.40
C THR A 122 32.79 7.16 3.63
N GLY A 123 31.80 7.97 3.23
CA GLY A 123 32.06 9.24 2.52
C GLY A 123 31.86 9.15 1.01
N LYS A 124 31.76 7.94 0.45
CA LYS A 124 31.49 7.72 -0.99
C LYS A 124 30.00 7.74 -1.32
N GLU A 125 29.16 7.54 -0.31
CA GLU A 125 27.72 7.45 -0.44
C GLU A 125 27.08 8.84 -0.50
N ASP A 126 26.22 9.07 -1.49
CA ASP A 126 25.37 10.26 -1.55
C ASP A 126 24.15 10.06 -0.64
N ILE A 127 24.29 10.44 0.63
CA ILE A 127 23.22 10.34 1.63
C ILE A 127 21.95 11.05 1.14
N ARG A 128 22.08 12.20 0.46
CA ARG A 128 20.94 12.98 -0.03
C ARG A 128 20.17 12.19 -1.09
N SER A 129 20.87 11.61 -2.06
CA SER A 129 20.25 10.76 -3.10
C SER A 129 19.61 9.50 -2.50
N ILE A 130 20.28 8.85 -1.54
CA ILE A 130 19.75 7.67 -0.85
C ILE A 130 18.49 8.03 -0.05
N THR A 131 18.51 9.11 0.73
CA THR A 131 17.32 9.61 1.46
C THR A 131 16.17 9.92 0.51
N LYS A 132 16.45 10.58 -0.62
CA LYS A 132 15.43 10.93 -1.62
C LYS A 132 14.79 9.67 -2.22
N THR A 133 15.61 8.68 -2.57
CA THR A 133 15.14 7.39 -3.11
C THR A 133 14.29 6.64 -2.09
N ALA A 134 14.76 6.52 -0.85
CA ALA A 134 14.02 5.87 0.23
C ALA A 134 12.68 6.58 0.54
N ARG A 135 12.67 7.91 0.56
CA ARG A 135 11.43 8.71 0.71
C ARG A 135 10.47 8.51 -0.45
N SER A 136 10.96 8.49 -1.70
CA SER A 136 10.13 8.25 -2.88
C SER A 136 9.45 6.88 -2.82
N ALA A 137 10.18 5.84 -2.44
CA ALA A 137 9.62 4.50 -2.29
C ALA A 137 8.57 4.43 -1.17
N SER A 138 8.82 5.07 -0.01
CA SER A 138 7.81 5.16 1.06
C SER A 138 6.59 5.98 0.68
N MET A 139 6.75 7.01 -0.16
CA MET A 139 5.62 7.78 -0.70
C MET A 139 4.78 6.96 -1.69
N LYS A 140 5.42 6.11 -2.50
CA LYS A 140 4.73 5.20 -3.41
C LYS A 140 3.81 4.24 -2.64
N LEU A 141 4.31 3.68 -1.54
CA LEU A 141 3.51 2.86 -0.62
C LEU A 141 2.27 3.60 -0.10
N LEU A 142 2.42 4.86 0.33
CA LEU A 142 1.29 5.68 0.76
C LEU A 142 0.25 5.87 -0.35
N SER A 143 0.69 6.11 -1.59
CA SER A 143 -0.19 6.27 -2.76
C SER A 143 -0.96 4.98 -3.10
N VAL A 144 -0.28 3.84 -3.04
CA VAL A 144 -0.89 2.52 -3.27
C VAL A 144 -1.97 2.25 -2.21
N MET A 145 -1.70 2.58 -0.95
CA MET A 145 -2.60 2.36 0.18
C MET A 145 -3.69 3.43 0.37
N ALA A 146 -3.72 4.48 -0.44
CA ALA A 146 -4.69 5.56 -0.28
C ALA A 146 -6.10 5.20 -0.75
N ALA A 147 -6.24 4.28 -1.70
CA ALA A 147 -7.52 3.88 -2.26
C ALA A 147 -7.51 2.46 -2.82
N VAL A 148 -8.69 1.81 -2.78
CA VAL A 148 -8.97 0.52 -3.42
C VAL A 148 -9.18 0.71 -4.92
N ARG A 149 -8.44 -0.04 -5.74
CA ARG A 149 -8.50 0.04 -7.23
C ARG A 149 -8.86 -1.30 -7.85
N LEU A 150 -10.01 -1.85 -7.44
CA LEU A 150 -10.54 -3.10 -8.00
C LEU A 150 -11.18 -2.92 -9.37
N ASP A 151 -11.56 -1.70 -9.70
CA ASP A 151 -12.09 -1.32 -11.01
C ASP A 151 -10.96 -0.71 -11.87
N ASP A 152 -11.10 -0.75 -13.19
CA ASP A 152 -10.07 -0.28 -14.13
C ASP A 152 -10.05 1.25 -14.30
N GLU A 153 -10.56 1.96 -13.30
CA GLU A 153 -10.61 3.41 -13.26
C GLU A 153 -9.24 3.97 -12.87
N SER A 154 -8.78 4.96 -13.62
CA SER A 154 -7.54 5.69 -13.30
C SER A 154 -7.84 6.80 -12.32
N ASP A 155 -7.02 6.92 -11.27
CA ASP A 155 -6.99 8.09 -10.39
C ASP A 155 -5.70 8.90 -10.56
N ASN A 156 -5.69 10.07 -9.94
CA ASN A 156 -4.56 10.98 -9.93
C ASN A 156 -3.81 11.03 -8.58
N ILE A 157 -4.09 10.08 -7.65
CA ILE A 157 -3.61 10.14 -6.26
C ILE A 157 -2.10 10.27 -6.20
N GLU A 158 -1.37 9.40 -6.91
CA GLU A 158 0.09 9.42 -6.90
C GLU A 158 0.65 10.75 -7.35
N LYS A 159 0.16 11.26 -8.49
CA LYS A 159 0.59 12.54 -9.05
C LYS A 159 0.30 13.68 -8.07
N THR A 160 -0.86 13.65 -7.42
CA THR A 160 -1.27 14.64 -6.43
C THR A 160 -0.38 14.60 -5.18
N ILE A 161 -0.11 13.41 -4.63
CA ILE A 161 0.80 13.20 -3.49
C ILE A 161 2.21 13.65 -3.84
N SER A 162 2.76 13.21 -4.98
CA SER A 162 4.12 13.59 -5.41
C SER A 162 4.26 15.09 -5.64
N ARG A 163 3.25 15.75 -6.24
CA ARG A 163 3.26 17.20 -6.45
C ARG A 163 3.17 17.98 -5.14
N ALA A 164 2.35 17.52 -4.20
CA ALA A 164 2.10 18.23 -2.94
C ALA A 164 3.18 17.98 -1.87
N LEU A 165 3.79 16.78 -1.88
CA LEU A 165 4.69 16.31 -0.83
C LEU A 165 6.13 16.15 -1.30
N GLY A 166 6.39 16.25 -2.61
CA GLY A 166 7.74 16.30 -3.18
C GLY A 166 8.59 17.38 -2.52
N ASP A 167 9.92 17.22 -2.61
CA ASP A 167 10.91 18.00 -1.88
C ASP A 167 10.80 19.52 -2.13
N ASN A 168 9.88 20.19 -1.41
CA ASN A 168 10.01 21.59 -1.01
C ASN A 168 11.10 21.66 0.07
N THR A 169 12.33 21.31 -0.30
CA THR A 169 13.51 21.44 0.56
C THR A 169 13.97 22.89 0.72
N ASN A 170 13.22 23.86 0.19
CA ASN A 170 13.45 25.29 0.37
C ASN A 170 12.35 25.97 1.21
N ALA A 171 11.97 25.39 2.35
CA ALA A 171 11.21 26.10 3.37
C ALA A 171 12.05 27.18 4.11
N ASN A 172 13.09 27.72 3.44
CA ASN A 172 13.86 28.90 3.83
C ASN A 172 14.25 29.73 2.59
N SER A 173 13.36 29.89 1.61
CA SER A 173 13.49 30.94 0.61
C SER A 173 12.14 31.60 0.39
N GLY A 174 12.04 32.85 0.85
CA GLY A 174 11.00 33.75 0.40
C GLY A 174 11.07 33.94 -1.11
N VAL A 175 9.89 34.16 -1.69
CA VAL A 175 9.64 34.68 -3.05
C VAL A 175 9.91 33.71 -4.19
N THR A 176 8.84 33.06 -4.67
CA THR A 176 8.43 33.20 -6.08
C THR A 176 6.91 33.28 -6.17
N ASP A 177 6.46 34.37 -6.78
CA ASP A 177 5.14 34.75 -7.29
C ASP A 177 3.85 34.56 -6.48
N ARG A 178 3.24 35.73 -6.18
CA ARG A 178 1.82 35.90 -5.91
C ARG A 178 1.01 35.67 -7.20
N SER A 179 0.32 34.54 -7.34
CA SER A 179 -0.94 34.46 -8.07
C SER A 179 -1.63 33.11 -7.84
N ILE A 180 -2.94 33.15 -7.60
CA ILE A 180 -3.86 32.06 -7.27
C ILE A 180 -3.68 31.59 -5.82
N GLN A 181 -4.76 31.63 -5.02
CA GLN A 181 -4.84 30.88 -3.76
C GLN A 181 -4.34 29.47 -4.06
N SER A 182 -3.13 29.11 -3.60
CA SER A 182 -2.55 27.80 -3.85
C SER A 182 -3.41 26.80 -3.08
N PHE A 183 -4.45 26.28 -3.75
CA PHE A 183 -5.33 25.28 -3.18
C PHE A 183 -4.46 24.09 -2.86
N ASP A 184 -4.29 23.82 -1.57
CA ASP A 184 -3.55 22.65 -1.13
C ASP A 184 -4.40 21.42 -1.48
N PRO A 185 -4.01 20.61 -2.48
CA PRO A 185 -4.83 19.49 -2.92
C PRO A 185 -4.94 18.41 -1.84
N LEU A 186 -4.07 18.45 -0.83
CA LEU A 186 -4.13 17.56 0.33
C LEU A 186 -4.88 18.16 1.53
N ALA A 187 -5.48 19.34 1.40
CA ALA A 187 -6.39 19.89 2.40
C ALA A 187 -7.84 19.36 2.25
N SER A 188 -8.13 18.63 1.18
CA SER A 188 -9.45 18.04 0.92
C SER A 188 -9.73 16.81 1.79
N SER A 189 -10.98 16.64 2.19
CA SER A 189 -11.47 15.42 2.87
C SER A 189 -11.67 14.23 1.93
N SER A 190 -11.67 14.45 0.61
CA SER A 190 -11.92 13.43 -0.42
C SER A 190 -11.05 13.65 -1.65
N TRP A 191 -10.87 12.59 -2.44
CA TRP A 191 -10.17 12.63 -3.72
C TRP A 191 -11.15 13.01 -4.85
N ASP A 192 -10.72 13.84 -5.81
CA ASP A 192 -11.59 14.40 -6.87
C ASP A 192 -12.14 13.35 -7.86
N GLU A 193 -11.56 12.15 -7.91
CA GLU A 193 -11.91 11.08 -8.87
C GLU A 193 -12.05 9.70 -8.19
N VAL A 194 -12.06 9.64 -6.86
CA VAL A 194 -12.18 8.37 -6.12
C VAL A 194 -13.39 8.42 -5.21
N PRO A 195 -14.36 7.49 -5.37
CA PRO A 195 -15.50 7.37 -4.47
C PRO A 195 -15.06 7.19 -3.01
N ILE A 196 -15.90 7.66 -2.09
CA ILE A 196 -15.61 7.59 -0.64
C ILE A 196 -15.50 6.13 -0.19
N GLU A 197 -16.29 5.24 -0.78
CA GLU A 197 -16.32 3.80 -0.49
C GLU A 197 -14.99 3.12 -0.81
N ARG A 198 -14.25 3.65 -1.79
CA ARG A 198 -12.92 3.15 -2.19
C ARG A 198 -11.79 3.88 -1.49
N THR A 199 -12.06 4.98 -0.81
CA THR A 199 -11.04 5.78 -0.14
C THR A 199 -10.61 5.10 1.17
N LEU A 200 -9.33 4.75 1.28
CA LEU A 200 -8.74 4.17 2.49
C LEU A 200 -8.05 5.22 3.35
N ILE A 201 -7.37 6.17 2.71
CA ILE A 201 -6.66 7.28 3.35
C ILE A 201 -7.03 8.56 2.60
N THR A 202 -7.60 9.50 3.34
CA THR A 202 -8.00 10.80 2.79
C THR A 202 -6.78 11.67 2.47
N PRO A 203 -6.89 12.67 1.58
CA PRO A 203 -5.78 13.56 1.27
C PRO A 203 -5.16 14.24 2.51
N VAL A 204 -6.01 14.70 3.44
CA VAL A 204 -5.57 15.29 4.72
C VAL A 204 -4.80 14.29 5.58
N GLN A 205 -5.25 13.03 5.64
CA GLN A 205 -4.52 11.97 6.34
C GLN A 205 -3.18 11.67 5.68
N CYS A 206 -3.10 11.60 4.34
CA CYS A 206 -1.84 11.44 3.61
C CYS A 206 -0.83 12.53 3.99
N LYS A 207 -1.28 13.79 4.07
CA LYS A 207 -0.44 14.91 4.49
C LYS A 207 0.05 14.77 5.94
N SER A 208 -0.82 14.35 6.85
CA SER A 208 -0.47 14.12 8.26
C SER A 208 0.54 12.98 8.40
N LEU A 209 0.26 11.84 7.78
CA LEU A 209 1.11 10.65 7.76
C LEU A 209 2.49 10.98 7.19
N TRP A 210 2.57 11.75 6.10
CA TRP A 210 3.85 12.15 5.53
C TRP A 210 4.66 13.07 6.45
N ARG A 211 4.01 14.00 7.15
CA ARG A 211 4.69 14.87 8.14
C ARG A 211 5.26 14.03 9.28
N GLN A 212 4.45 13.11 9.81
CA GLN A 212 4.88 12.21 10.88
C GLN A 212 6.04 11.30 10.43
N PHE A 213 5.90 10.67 9.27
CA PHE A 213 6.94 9.85 8.66
C PHE A 213 8.27 10.61 8.50
N LYS A 214 8.23 11.85 8.01
CA LYS A 214 9.44 12.68 7.88
C LYS A 214 10.08 12.96 9.23
N ALA A 215 9.29 13.38 10.22
CA ALA A 215 9.80 13.66 11.57
C ALA A 215 10.45 12.41 12.21
N GLU A 216 9.81 11.24 12.07
CA GLU A 216 10.32 9.99 12.67
C GLU A 216 11.55 9.41 11.94
N THR A 217 11.79 9.77 10.68
CA THR A 217 12.94 9.30 9.90
C THR A 217 14.09 10.32 9.83
N GLU A 218 13.84 11.58 10.17
CA GLU A 218 14.82 12.67 10.13
C GLU A 218 16.02 12.42 11.05
N TYR A 219 15.78 11.85 12.23
CA TYR A 219 16.85 11.49 13.15
C TYR A 219 17.85 10.49 12.54
N THR A 220 17.35 9.45 11.86
CA THR A 220 18.19 8.44 11.19
C THR A 220 19.03 9.05 10.08
N VAL A 221 18.47 9.98 9.31
CA VAL A 221 19.22 10.72 8.27
C VAL A 221 20.31 11.60 8.90
N THR A 222 19.99 12.28 10.00
CA THR A 222 20.94 13.15 10.71
C THR A 222 22.10 12.35 11.28
N GLN A 223 21.83 11.17 11.86
CA GLN A 223 22.88 10.26 12.34
C GLN A 223 23.80 9.79 11.21
N ALA A 224 23.26 9.45 10.04
CA ALA A 224 24.07 9.06 8.90
C ALA A 224 25.03 10.19 8.45
N ILE A 225 24.55 11.43 8.39
CA ILE A 225 25.36 12.60 8.06
C ILE A 225 26.47 12.80 9.09
N ALA A 226 26.15 12.72 10.38
CA ALA A 226 27.12 12.85 11.46
C ALA A 226 28.18 11.74 11.43
N ALA A 227 27.77 10.49 11.15
CA ALA A 227 28.68 9.36 11.00
C ALA A 227 29.64 9.55 9.83
N GLN A 228 29.14 10.01 8.68
CA GLN A 228 29.96 10.29 7.49
C GLN A 228 30.96 11.43 7.75
N ALA A 229 30.53 12.49 8.43
CA ALA A 229 31.41 13.60 8.80
C ALA A 229 32.51 13.16 9.77
N THR A 230 32.17 12.30 10.74
CA THR A 230 33.14 11.73 11.70
C THR A 230 34.16 10.84 10.99
N PHE A 231 33.72 9.96 10.09
CA PHE A 231 34.60 9.10 9.31
C PHE A 231 35.58 9.93 8.46
N SER A 232 35.07 10.97 7.79
CA SER A 232 35.89 11.88 6.99
C SER A 232 36.98 12.55 7.84
N ASN A 233 36.62 13.06 9.03
CA ASN A 233 37.57 13.67 9.95
C ASN A 233 38.62 12.67 10.49
N CYS A 234 38.23 11.43 10.80
CA CYS A 234 39.17 10.39 11.22
C CYS A 234 40.13 9.94 10.11
N SER A 235 39.65 9.88 8.86
CA SER A 235 40.50 9.52 7.71
C SER A 235 41.61 10.54 7.43
N LEU A 236 41.41 11.80 7.83
CA LEU A 236 42.42 12.87 7.73
C LEU A 236 43.47 12.82 8.85
N LEU A 237 43.26 12.00 9.89
CA LEU A 237 44.13 11.88 11.06
C LEU A 237 45.03 10.63 11.04
N THR A 238 45.03 9.82 9.96
CA THR A 238 45.96 8.68 9.86
C THR A 238 47.39 9.18 9.63
N PRO A 239 48.37 8.83 10.50
CA PRO A 239 49.76 9.19 10.28
C PRO A 239 50.27 8.47 9.03
N VAL A 240 50.87 9.23 8.11
CA VAL A 240 51.74 8.68 7.09
C VAL A 240 52.98 8.16 7.81
N PHE A 241 53.06 6.84 8.00
CA PHE A 241 54.29 6.15 8.41
C PHE A 241 55.14 5.84 7.17
#